data_AF-A0A519BDC7-F1
#
_entry.id   AF-A0A519BDC7-F1
#
_cell.length_a   1.000
_cell.length_b   1.000
_cell.length_c   1.000
_cell.angle_alpha   90.00
_cell.angle_beta   90.00
_cell.angle_gamma   90.00
#
_symmetry.space_group_name_H-M   'P 1'
#
loop_
_entity.id
_entity.type
_entity.pdbx_description
1 polymer ?
#
loop_
_entity_poly.entity_id
_entity_poly.type
_entity_poly.pdbx_seq_one_letter_code
_entity_poly.pdbx_strand_id
1 'polypeptide(L)'
;MTYLAKLYLTVGITGHRDLVEEDIPLLKKRIKDVFDDLRKEYPNTPLLLITPLAEGADRLAAEVALEENIEYVSPLPLPINIYKNDFPDTVSEFDHYISNAKDFFELPLGKDKIESISKYGKERDKRYQLVGAFIVRYSQVLVALWDGKHTSLTGGTSDIIRFQSEGLPHEYATNRCELDFPDSGPVYHILTRRRKNIDISVPYNAKVNIIMATEGKKKEGGVFRIIDRTAERLFHNDHFKKGDTAFRPIDNFNFEAEKLTIKDADKSLKYLTSLKDFEKEKDIAYLYANADALSLKHQKKWLFSQKLLFVITGLIVTDFIIYSFINIRYLLVFYITLYILAAFIIARYHKNRESYINYRSLAEGLRVVFFLRFAGLHEDAADNYLSKQAEELQWVREAMRSANVIKPKIKPDFEMVQKDWINGQIKYYTGAKARDQKKLTTIRTITIILLLLGFISAVLALIKGLTGILPPLNLLIAMTALMPAYAAILETYSVRMGFTEHIKEYSRMQGIFERANKLLKNSKDVESRQRIFLMLGREALRENADWLLLHRKLPEGLPKQ
;
A
#
# COMPACT_ATOMS: atom_id res chain seq x y z
N MET A 1 -3.52 8.87 -26.16
CA MET A 1 -3.75 7.69 -25.29
C MET A 1 -3.50 8.15 -23.87
N THR A 2 -4.50 8.05 -23.01
CA THR A 2 -4.41 8.46 -21.60
C THR A 2 -4.02 7.21 -20.81
N TYR A 3 -2.83 7.22 -20.18
CA TYR A 3 -2.34 6.12 -19.34
C TYR A 3 -3.05 6.10 -17.97
N LEU A 4 -4.36 5.88 -17.97
CA LEU A 4 -5.19 5.96 -16.77
C LEU A 4 -5.61 4.57 -16.29
N ALA A 5 -4.65 3.81 -15.76
CA ALA A 5 -5.00 2.74 -14.84
C ALA A 5 -5.29 3.35 -13.46
N LYS A 6 -6.44 2.99 -12.89
CA LYS A 6 -6.88 3.40 -11.56
C LYS A 6 -6.89 2.20 -10.61
N LEU A 7 -6.62 2.46 -9.35
CA LEU A 7 -6.89 1.49 -8.29
C LEU A 7 -8.40 1.38 -8.10
N TYR A 8 -8.88 0.16 -7.88
CA TYR A 8 -10.31 -0.09 -7.60
C TYR A 8 -10.58 -0.05 -6.10
N LEU A 9 -11.80 0.37 -5.74
CA LEU A 9 -12.39 0.03 -4.46
C LEU A 9 -13.07 -1.33 -4.63
N THR A 10 -12.51 -2.37 -4.01
CA THR A 10 -12.98 -3.75 -4.19
C THR A 10 -14.12 -4.07 -3.22
N VAL A 11 -15.24 -4.51 -3.77
CA VAL A 11 -16.45 -4.83 -3.02
C VAL A 11 -16.76 -6.31 -3.20
N GLY A 12 -16.74 -7.07 -2.10
CA GLY A 12 -17.14 -8.47 -2.10
C GLY A 12 -18.63 -8.60 -1.86
N ILE A 13 -19.23 -9.67 -2.39
CA ILE A 13 -20.61 -10.06 -2.06
C ILE A 13 -20.64 -11.43 -1.38
N THR A 14 -21.53 -11.57 -0.40
CA THR A 14 -21.93 -12.88 0.12
C THR A 14 -23.42 -12.83 0.49
N GLY A 15 -24.12 -13.95 0.34
CA GLY A 15 -25.50 -13.99 0.79
C GLY A 15 -26.18 -15.33 0.61
N HIS A 16 -27.46 -15.35 0.96
CA HIS A 16 -28.32 -16.53 0.82
C HIS A 16 -28.65 -16.81 -0.65
N ARG A 17 -28.75 -18.12 -0.98
CA ARG A 17 -29.17 -18.58 -2.31
C ARG A 17 -30.69 -18.54 -2.48
N ASP A 18 -31.42 -18.80 -1.41
CA ASP A 18 -32.89 -18.92 -1.40
C ASP A 18 -33.58 -17.60 -1.04
N LEU A 19 -33.41 -16.58 -1.89
CA LEU A 19 -34.02 -15.25 -1.73
C LEU A 19 -35.55 -15.29 -1.96
N VAL A 20 -36.30 -14.51 -1.17
CA VAL A 20 -37.75 -14.31 -1.31
C VAL A 20 -38.03 -13.40 -2.52
N GLU A 21 -38.92 -13.79 -3.43
CA GLU A 21 -39.12 -13.10 -4.72
C GLU A 21 -39.67 -11.69 -4.56
N GLU A 22 -40.58 -11.49 -3.61
CA GLU A 22 -41.18 -10.19 -3.30
C GLU A 22 -40.15 -9.18 -2.76
N ASP A 23 -39.05 -9.68 -2.16
CA ASP A 23 -38.00 -8.85 -1.58
C ASP A 23 -36.95 -8.42 -2.60
N ILE A 24 -36.88 -9.07 -3.77
CA ILE A 24 -35.84 -8.84 -4.79
C ILE A 24 -35.77 -7.36 -5.21
N PRO A 25 -36.87 -6.66 -5.57
CA PRO A 25 -36.78 -5.25 -5.97
C PRO A 25 -36.22 -4.34 -4.88
N LEU A 26 -36.58 -4.63 -3.61
CA LEU A 26 -36.08 -3.88 -2.47
C LEU A 26 -34.59 -4.16 -2.22
N LEU A 27 -34.18 -5.43 -2.32
CA LEU A 27 -32.77 -5.83 -2.19
C LEU A 27 -31.89 -5.20 -3.26
N LYS A 28 -32.34 -5.19 -4.53
CA LYS A 28 -31.64 -4.48 -5.62
C LYS A 28 -31.42 -3.01 -5.29
N LYS A 29 -32.49 -2.34 -4.84
CA LYS A 29 -32.42 -0.93 -4.42
C LYS A 29 -31.38 -0.72 -3.32
N ARG A 30 -31.34 -1.60 -2.31
CA ARG A 30 -30.35 -1.49 -1.21
C ARG A 30 -28.91 -1.71 -1.65
N ILE A 31 -28.67 -2.67 -2.54
CA ILE A 31 -27.33 -2.88 -3.12
C ILE A 31 -26.90 -1.63 -3.89
N LYS A 32 -27.81 -1.07 -4.70
CA LYS A 32 -27.57 0.19 -5.42
C LYS A 32 -27.28 1.36 -4.48
N ASP A 33 -28.09 1.55 -3.42
CA ASP A 33 -27.86 2.60 -2.42
C ASP A 33 -26.43 2.52 -1.84
N VAL A 34 -25.95 1.30 -1.53
CA VAL A 34 -24.58 1.08 -1.03
C VAL A 34 -23.52 1.46 -2.08
N PHE A 35 -23.69 1.06 -3.34
CA PHE A 35 -22.77 1.44 -4.41
C PHE A 35 -22.73 2.95 -4.64
N ASP A 36 -23.89 3.61 -4.60
CA ASP A 36 -24.00 5.06 -4.76
C ASP A 36 -23.32 5.82 -3.61
N ASP A 37 -23.47 5.33 -2.38
CA ASP A 37 -22.82 5.94 -1.21
C ASP A 37 -21.29 5.82 -1.28
N LEU A 38 -20.77 4.64 -1.68
CA LEU A 38 -19.34 4.45 -1.90
C LEU A 38 -18.79 5.36 -3.02
N ARG A 39 -19.53 5.53 -4.12
CA ARG A 39 -19.16 6.44 -5.22
C ARG A 39 -19.13 7.90 -4.79
N LYS A 40 -20.07 8.33 -3.93
CA LYS A 40 -20.10 9.69 -3.41
C LYS A 40 -18.92 9.97 -2.48
N GLU A 41 -18.55 8.99 -1.66
CA GLU A 41 -17.44 9.11 -0.72
C GLU A 41 -16.07 9.04 -1.41
N TYR A 42 -15.94 8.21 -2.46
CA TYR A 42 -14.70 7.98 -3.20
C TYR A 42 -14.87 8.24 -4.71
N PRO A 43 -15.08 9.52 -5.12
CA PRO A 43 -15.50 9.85 -6.48
C PRO A 43 -14.42 9.63 -7.56
N ASN A 44 -13.14 9.55 -7.19
CA ASN A 44 -12.04 9.34 -8.13
C ASN A 44 -11.72 7.86 -8.33
N THR A 45 -12.36 6.97 -7.56
CA THR A 45 -12.03 5.55 -7.46
C THR A 45 -13.16 4.67 -8.01
N PRO A 46 -12.92 3.92 -9.10
CA PRO A 46 -13.91 3.00 -9.64
C PRO A 46 -14.17 1.83 -8.68
N LEU A 47 -15.40 1.35 -8.63
CA LEU A 47 -15.77 0.14 -7.88
C LEU A 47 -15.45 -1.12 -8.70
N LEU A 48 -15.03 -2.19 -8.03
CA LEU A 48 -14.89 -3.52 -8.62
C LEU A 48 -15.61 -4.54 -7.74
N LEU A 49 -16.67 -5.16 -8.26
CA LEU A 49 -17.39 -6.21 -7.53
C LEU A 49 -16.67 -7.56 -7.66
N ILE A 50 -16.56 -8.32 -6.57
CA ILE A 50 -16.01 -9.68 -6.55
C ILE A 50 -17.15 -10.62 -6.14
N THR A 51 -17.58 -11.48 -7.08
CA THR A 51 -18.74 -12.37 -6.90
C THR A 51 -18.50 -13.75 -7.51
N PRO A 52 -18.78 -14.85 -6.80
CA PRO A 52 -18.63 -16.20 -7.34
C PRO A 52 -19.85 -16.64 -8.17
N LEU A 53 -20.83 -15.76 -8.38
CA LEU A 53 -22.02 -15.95 -9.23
C LEU A 53 -22.89 -17.17 -8.84
N ALA A 54 -22.92 -17.53 -7.56
CA ALA A 54 -23.89 -18.51 -7.07
C ALA A 54 -25.33 -17.99 -7.22
N GLU A 55 -26.31 -18.89 -7.26
CA GLU A 55 -27.73 -18.48 -7.29
C GLU A 55 -28.09 -17.58 -6.10
N GLY A 56 -29.04 -16.67 -6.31
CA GLY A 56 -29.52 -15.74 -5.29
C GLY A 56 -28.67 -14.47 -5.20
N ALA A 57 -28.15 -14.17 -4.00
CA ALA A 57 -27.52 -12.88 -3.69
C ALA A 57 -26.35 -12.52 -4.61
N ASP A 58 -25.52 -13.50 -4.97
CA ASP A 58 -24.30 -13.27 -5.74
C ASP A 58 -24.60 -12.85 -7.19
N ARG A 59 -25.61 -13.46 -7.82
CA ARG A 59 -26.12 -13.04 -9.14
C ARG A 59 -26.91 -11.75 -9.07
N LEU A 60 -27.69 -11.53 -8.01
CA LEU A 60 -28.42 -10.27 -7.83
C LEU A 60 -27.47 -9.07 -7.77
N ALA A 61 -26.34 -9.21 -7.07
CA ALA A 61 -25.31 -8.18 -7.03
C ALA A 61 -24.62 -7.98 -8.39
N ALA A 62 -24.40 -9.06 -9.15
CA ALA A 62 -23.85 -8.97 -10.51
C ALA A 62 -24.82 -8.24 -11.46
N GLU A 63 -26.12 -8.49 -11.34
CA GLU A 63 -27.16 -7.80 -12.10
C GLU A 63 -27.16 -6.29 -11.81
N VAL A 64 -27.18 -5.91 -10.53
CA VAL A 64 -27.12 -4.49 -10.12
C VAL A 64 -25.81 -3.85 -10.58
N ALA A 65 -24.68 -4.58 -10.54
CA ALA A 65 -23.41 -4.07 -11.05
C ALA A 65 -23.48 -3.79 -12.55
N LEU A 66 -24.11 -4.66 -13.36
CA LEU A 66 -24.31 -4.41 -14.79
C LEU A 66 -25.21 -3.21 -15.04
N GLU A 67 -26.34 -3.10 -14.34
CA GLU A 67 -27.26 -1.94 -14.43
C GLU A 67 -26.54 -0.62 -14.12
N GLU A 68 -25.61 -0.63 -13.17
CA GLU A 68 -24.86 0.54 -12.71
C GLU A 68 -23.52 0.76 -13.45
N ASN A 69 -23.20 -0.03 -14.48
CA ASN A 69 -21.90 -0.01 -15.18
C ASN A 69 -20.69 -0.18 -14.22
N ILE A 70 -20.81 -1.07 -13.24
CA ILE A 70 -19.74 -1.50 -12.34
C ILE A 70 -19.12 -2.78 -12.89
N GLU A 71 -17.80 -2.77 -13.07
CA GLU A 71 -17.07 -3.97 -13.46
C GLU A 71 -17.10 -5.01 -12.32
N TYR A 72 -17.13 -6.31 -12.67
CA TYR A 72 -16.98 -7.38 -11.70
C TYR A 72 -16.07 -8.51 -12.19
N VAL A 73 -15.44 -9.19 -11.24
CA VAL A 73 -14.56 -10.35 -11.45
C VAL A 73 -15.16 -11.55 -10.73
N SER A 74 -15.11 -12.72 -11.37
CA SER A 74 -15.66 -13.95 -10.80
C SER A 74 -14.60 -14.99 -10.45
N PRO A 75 -14.23 -15.11 -9.16
CA PRO A 75 -13.50 -16.28 -8.66
C PRO A 75 -14.47 -17.46 -8.51
N LEU A 76 -14.22 -18.54 -9.24
CA LEU A 76 -15.07 -19.73 -9.19
C LEU A 76 -14.55 -20.73 -8.13
N PRO A 77 -15.43 -21.27 -7.26
CA PRO A 77 -15.03 -22.26 -6.25
C PRO A 77 -14.62 -23.60 -6.88
N LEU A 78 -15.18 -23.92 -8.05
CA LEU A 78 -15.05 -25.19 -8.75
C LEU A 78 -14.73 -24.94 -10.24
N PRO A 79 -14.19 -25.93 -10.94
CA PRO A 79 -14.08 -25.88 -12.40
C PRO A 79 -15.43 -25.57 -13.04
N ILE A 80 -15.46 -24.71 -14.05
CA ILE A 80 -16.70 -24.14 -14.60
C ILE A 80 -17.71 -25.22 -15.02
N ASN A 81 -17.22 -26.30 -15.62
CA ASN A 81 -18.03 -27.44 -16.07
C ASN A 81 -18.71 -28.19 -14.91
N ILE A 82 -18.06 -28.22 -13.74
CA ILE A 82 -18.60 -28.86 -12.53
C ILE A 82 -19.52 -27.87 -11.80
N TYR A 83 -19.16 -26.60 -11.80
CA TYR A 83 -19.93 -25.57 -11.12
C TYR A 83 -21.32 -25.39 -11.71
N LYS A 84 -21.44 -25.45 -13.05
CA LYS A 84 -22.74 -25.42 -13.74
C LYS A 84 -23.72 -26.50 -13.29
N ASN A 85 -23.23 -27.64 -12.80
CA ASN A 85 -24.08 -28.73 -12.31
C ASN A 85 -24.79 -28.39 -10.99
N ASP A 86 -24.41 -27.31 -10.30
CA ASP A 86 -25.07 -26.88 -9.06
C ASP A 86 -26.37 -26.14 -9.29
N PHE A 87 -26.63 -25.71 -10.52
CA PHE A 87 -27.80 -24.91 -10.88
C PHE A 87 -28.30 -25.27 -12.29
N PRO A 88 -28.74 -26.52 -12.52
CA PRO A 88 -29.09 -27.01 -13.85
C PRO A 88 -30.19 -26.19 -14.53
N ASP A 89 -31.12 -25.64 -13.74
CA ASP A 89 -32.28 -24.90 -14.25
C ASP A 89 -31.94 -23.45 -14.65
N THR A 90 -30.81 -22.90 -14.18
CA THR A 90 -30.43 -21.49 -14.36
C THR A 90 -29.05 -21.29 -15.00
N VAL A 91 -28.55 -22.30 -15.73
CA VAL A 91 -27.26 -22.24 -16.43
C VAL A 91 -27.19 -21.08 -17.43
N SER A 92 -28.30 -20.77 -18.11
CA SER A 92 -28.35 -19.66 -19.06
C SER A 92 -28.13 -18.29 -18.41
N GLU A 93 -28.64 -18.08 -17.19
CA GLU A 93 -28.39 -16.86 -16.42
C GLU A 93 -26.92 -16.78 -16.01
N PHE A 94 -26.35 -17.89 -15.53
CA PHE A 94 -24.94 -17.96 -15.19
C PHE A 94 -24.06 -17.64 -16.42
N ASP A 95 -24.39 -18.21 -17.59
CA ASP A 95 -23.66 -17.96 -18.84
C ASP A 95 -23.79 -16.50 -19.30
N HIS A 96 -24.94 -15.87 -19.07
CA HIS A 96 -25.09 -14.43 -19.28
C HIS A 96 -24.18 -13.61 -18.36
N TYR A 97 -24.16 -13.89 -17.05
CA TYR A 97 -23.33 -13.12 -16.11
C TYR A 97 -21.83 -13.42 -16.25
N ILE A 98 -21.43 -14.66 -16.51
CA ILE A 98 -20.00 -14.98 -16.67
C ILE A 98 -19.42 -14.34 -17.94
N SER A 99 -20.22 -14.23 -19.02
CA SER A 99 -19.77 -13.63 -20.29
C SER A 99 -19.64 -12.11 -20.23
N ASN A 100 -20.38 -11.45 -19.33
CA ASN A 100 -20.25 -10.01 -19.07
C ASN A 100 -19.23 -9.68 -17.95
N ALA A 101 -18.67 -10.69 -17.28
CA ALA A 101 -17.64 -10.47 -16.27
C ALA A 101 -16.37 -9.89 -16.92
N LYS A 102 -15.70 -8.96 -16.23
CA LYS A 102 -14.41 -8.41 -16.68
C LYS A 102 -13.36 -9.50 -16.81
N ASP A 103 -13.32 -10.39 -15.82
CA ASP A 103 -12.54 -11.62 -15.87
C ASP A 103 -13.14 -12.68 -14.95
N PHE A 104 -12.81 -13.94 -15.21
CA PHE A 104 -13.13 -15.04 -14.32
C PHE A 104 -11.98 -16.04 -14.27
N PHE A 105 -11.85 -16.74 -13.14
CA PHE A 105 -10.85 -17.78 -12.97
C PHE A 105 -11.28 -18.81 -11.95
N GLU A 106 -10.75 -20.02 -12.13
CA GLU A 106 -10.95 -21.12 -11.20
C GLU A 106 -9.91 -21.04 -10.07
N LEU A 107 -10.33 -21.30 -8.83
CA LEU A 107 -9.39 -21.43 -7.72
C LEU A 107 -8.56 -22.71 -7.86
N PRO A 108 -7.25 -22.69 -7.52
CA PRO A 108 -6.39 -23.85 -7.72
C PRO A 108 -6.88 -25.08 -6.97
N LEU A 109 -6.90 -26.24 -7.64
CA LEU A 109 -7.31 -27.50 -7.00
C LEU A 109 -6.30 -28.00 -5.94
N GLY A 110 -5.06 -27.52 -5.94
CA GLY A 110 -4.07 -27.95 -4.95
C GLY A 110 -3.86 -29.47 -5.01
N LYS A 111 -4.13 -30.17 -3.90
CA LYS A 111 -4.00 -31.65 -3.80
C LYS A 111 -5.31 -32.40 -4.05
N ASP A 112 -6.43 -31.71 -4.19
CA ASP A 112 -7.73 -32.37 -4.27
C ASP A 112 -7.94 -32.95 -5.67
N LYS A 113 -8.59 -34.12 -5.73
CA LYS A 113 -8.91 -34.78 -6.99
C LYS A 113 -10.25 -34.27 -7.53
N ILE A 114 -10.37 -34.20 -8.85
CA ILE A 114 -11.62 -33.78 -9.52
C ILE A 114 -12.81 -34.69 -9.13
N GLU A 115 -12.55 -35.99 -8.94
CA GLU A 115 -13.56 -36.98 -8.57
C GLU A 115 -14.18 -36.73 -7.19
N SER A 116 -13.39 -36.22 -6.24
CA SER A 116 -13.83 -36.04 -4.86
C SER A 116 -14.57 -34.71 -4.63
N ILE A 117 -14.26 -33.68 -5.43
CA ILE A 117 -15.02 -32.41 -5.46
C ILE A 117 -16.33 -32.49 -6.28
N SER A 118 -16.48 -33.51 -7.12
CA SER A 118 -17.66 -33.68 -7.97
C SER A 118 -18.89 -34.17 -7.20
N LYS A 119 -18.72 -34.70 -5.99
CA LYS A 119 -19.80 -35.13 -5.10
C LYS A 119 -19.98 -34.12 -3.96
N TYR A 120 -21.23 -33.94 -3.51
CA TYR A 120 -21.49 -33.17 -2.29
C TYR A 120 -20.80 -33.82 -1.08
N GLY A 121 -20.08 -33.02 -0.30
CA GLY A 121 -19.32 -33.48 0.85
C GLY A 121 -18.29 -32.45 1.32
N LYS A 122 -17.52 -32.82 2.35
CA LYS A 122 -16.58 -31.92 3.04
C LYS A 122 -15.55 -31.25 2.12
N GLU A 123 -15.05 -31.98 1.13
CA GLU A 123 -14.06 -31.45 0.18
C GLU A 123 -14.65 -30.36 -0.72
N ARG A 124 -15.94 -30.50 -1.07
CA ARG A 124 -16.68 -29.50 -1.83
C ARG A 124 -17.05 -28.29 -0.98
N ASP A 125 -17.47 -28.50 0.27
CA ASP A 125 -17.78 -27.40 1.20
C ASP A 125 -16.53 -26.54 1.47
N LYS A 126 -15.36 -27.18 1.58
CA LYS A 126 -14.07 -26.49 1.69
C LYS A 126 -13.79 -25.59 0.48
N ARG A 127 -14.28 -25.92 -0.72
CA ARG A 127 -14.14 -25.06 -1.91
C ARG A 127 -14.96 -23.79 -1.84
N TYR A 128 -16.19 -23.92 -1.33
CA TYR A 128 -17.04 -22.76 -1.07
C TYR A 128 -16.46 -21.87 0.02
N GLN A 129 -15.84 -22.46 1.04
CA GLN A 129 -15.13 -21.70 2.06
C GLN A 129 -13.86 -21.00 1.51
N LEU A 130 -13.10 -21.67 0.64
CA LEU A 130 -11.91 -21.09 0.00
C LEU A 130 -12.26 -19.89 -0.90
N VAL A 131 -13.38 -19.94 -1.64
CA VAL A 131 -13.83 -18.78 -2.42
C VAL A 131 -14.34 -17.66 -1.52
N GLY A 132 -15.02 -17.98 -0.42
CA GLY A 132 -15.41 -17.00 0.59
C GLY A 132 -14.20 -16.30 1.22
N ALA A 133 -13.16 -17.07 1.57
CA ALA A 133 -11.90 -16.55 2.08
C ALA A 133 -11.17 -15.69 1.04
N PHE A 134 -11.19 -16.09 -0.24
CA PHE A 134 -10.65 -15.29 -1.33
C PHE A 134 -11.39 -13.95 -1.45
N ILE A 135 -12.73 -13.95 -1.43
CA ILE A 135 -13.53 -12.72 -1.51
C ILE A 135 -13.15 -11.79 -0.36
N VAL A 136 -13.18 -12.25 0.89
CA VAL A 136 -12.78 -11.44 2.07
C VAL A 136 -11.37 -10.87 1.92
N ARG A 137 -10.42 -11.69 1.45
CA ARG A 137 -9.02 -11.30 1.31
C ARG A 137 -8.77 -10.18 0.31
N TYR A 138 -9.56 -10.14 -0.76
CA TYR A 138 -9.42 -9.18 -1.84
C TYR A 138 -10.48 -8.07 -1.80
N SER A 139 -11.40 -8.11 -0.85
CA SER A 139 -12.48 -7.13 -0.69
C SER A 139 -12.18 -6.17 0.45
N GLN A 140 -12.08 -4.90 0.10
CA GLN A 140 -11.98 -3.81 1.07
C GLN A 140 -13.31 -3.59 1.80
N VAL A 141 -14.42 -3.82 1.11
CA VAL A 141 -15.78 -3.74 1.65
C VAL A 141 -16.51 -5.04 1.34
N LEU A 142 -17.24 -5.60 2.30
CA LEU A 142 -18.12 -6.75 2.06
C LEU A 142 -19.59 -6.30 2.12
N VAL A 143 -20.39 -6.64 1.12
CA VAL A 143 -21.84 -6.53 1.16
C VAL A 143 -22.41 -7.92 1.48
N ALA A 144 -23.24 -8.00 2.51
CA ALA A 144 -23.78 -9.26 3.01
C ALA A 144 -25.31 -9.25 2.99
N LEU A 145 -25.92 -10.12 2.18
CA LEU A 145 -27.37 -10.36 2.15
C LEU A 145 -27.70 -11.54 3.06
N TRP A 146 -27.99 -11.24 4.33
CA TRP A 146 -28.04 -12.26 5.38
C TRP A 146 -29.19 -12.04 6.37
N ASP A 147 -29.73 -13.12 6.91
CA ASP A 147 -30.89 -13.13 7.82
C ASP A 147 -30.53 -12.83 9.28
N GLY A 148 -29.25 -12.63 9.59
CA GLY A 148 -28.77 -12.36 10.95
C GLY A 148 -28.61 -13.60 11.82
N LYS A 149 -28.88 -14.81 11.30
CA LYS A 149 -28.82 -16.07 12.06
C LYS A 149 -27.53 -16.83 11.77
N HIS A 150 -26.75 -17.10 12.82
CA HIS A 150 -25.53 -17.92 12.69
C HIS A 150 -25.89 -19.39 12.59
N THR A 151 -25.45 -20.05 11.51
CA THR A 151 -25.53 -21.51 11.36
C THR A 151 -24.15 -22.12 11.53
N SER A 152 -24.05 -23.28 12.17
CA SER A 152 -22.79 -24.04 12.32
C SER A 152 -22.36 -24.80 11.06
N LEU A 153 -22.86 -24.38 9.88
CA LEU A 153 -22.54 -25.00 8.59
C LEU A 153 -21.26 -24.39 8.05
N THR A 154 -20.27 -25.25 7.78
CA THR A 154 -18.97 -24.86 7.25
C THR A 154 -19.10 -24.20 5.87
N GLY A 155 -18.55 -23.00 5.70
CA GLY A 155 -18.55 -22.28 4.42
C GLY A 155 -19.84 -21.52 4.12
N GLY A 156 -20.69 -21.30 5.12
CA GLY A 156 -21.89 -20.48 4.99
C GLY A 156 -21.61 -18.97 5.02
N THR A 157 -22.61 -18.17 4.64
CA THR A 157 -22.59 -16.69 4.66
C THR A 157 -22.13 -16.12 6.01
N SER A 158 -22.51 -16.77 7.13
CA SER A 158 -22.10 -16.35 8.47
C SER A 158 -20.60 -16.47 8.74
N ASP A 159 -19.93 -17.47 8.15
CA ASP A 159 -18.48 -17.64 8.28
C ASP A 159 -17.74 -16.55 7.52
N ILE A 160 -18.23 -16.17 6.34
CA ILE A 160 -17.64 -15.12 5.50
C ILE A 160 -17.76 -13.75 6.17
N ILE A 161 -18.94 -13.43 6.75
CA ILE A 161 -19.14 -12.21 7.54
C ILE A 161 -18.20 -12.18 8.75
N ARG A 162 -18.04 -13.33 9.42
CA ARG A 162 -17.09 -13.47 10.53
C ARG A 162 -15.65 -13.25 10.06
N PHE A 163 -15.25 -13.82 8.93
CA PHE A 163 -13.93 -13.62 8.35
C PHE A 163 -13.66 -12.17 7.95
N GLN A 164 -14.64 -11.41 7.49
CA GLN A 164 -14.43 -9.97 7.22
C GLN A 164 -14.30 -9.14 8.50
N SER A 165 -15.07 -9.49 9.53
CA SER A 165 -15.17 -8.70 10.76
C SER A 165 -14.12 -9.05 11.82
N GLU A 166 -13.72 -10.32 11.92
CA GLU A 166 -12.68 -10.80 12.84
C GLU A 166 -11.34 -11.05 12.12
N GLY A 167 -11.36 -10.98 10.78
CA GLY A 167 -10.27 -11.28 9.87
C GLY A 167 -10.04 -12.77 9.61
N LEU A 168 -9.19 -13.04 8.63
CA LEU A 168 -9.03 -14.39 8.06
C LEU A 168 -8.26 -15.35 9.00
N PRO A 169 -8.76 -16.58 9.20
CA PRO A 169 -8.01 -17.64 9.86
C PRO A 169 -6.67 -17.94 9.17
N HIS A 170 -5.67 -18.39 9.95
CA HIS A 170 -4.31 -18.67 9.45
C HIS A 170 -4.29 -19.72 8.32
N GLU A 171 -5.21 -20.68 8.33
CA GLU A 171 -5.35 -21.68 7.27
C GLU A 171 -5.62 -21.08 5.87
N TYR A 172 -6.17 -19.86 5.80
CA TYR A 172 -6.43 -19.11 4.56
C TYR A 172 -5.44 -17.95 4.36
N ALA A 173 -4.54 -17.73 5.32
CA ALA A 173 -3.57 -16.65 5.36
C ALA A 173 -2.18 -17.18 5.78
N THR A 174 -1.74 -18.26 5.14
CA THR A 174 -0.57 -19.07 5.54
C THR A 174 0.76 -18.32 5.60
N ASN A 175 0.90 -17.20 4.89
CA ASN A 175 2.11 -16.38 4.93
C ASN A 175 2.11 -15.36 6.09
N ARG A 176 0.99 -15.19 6.81
CA ARG A 176 0.88 -14.27 7.97
C ARG A 176 1.31 -14.96 9.26
N CYS A 177 1.91 -14.21 10.16
CA CYS A 177 2.17 -14.72 11.51
C CYS A 177 0.85 -14.79 12.28
N GLU A 178 0.62 -15.86 13.05
CA GLU A 178 -0.60 -16.01 13.88
C GLU A 178 -0.73 -14.94 14.98
N LEU A 179 0.38 -14.27 15.31
CA LEU A 179 0.42 -13.15 16.25
C LEU A 179 0.10 -11.81 15.58
N ASP A 180 -0.04 -11.77 14.25
CA ASP A 180 -0.40 -10.55 13.54
C ASP A 180 -1.87 -10.21 13.76
N PHE A 181 -2.17 -8.91 13.85
CA PHE A 181 -3.56 -8.47 13.89
C PHE A 181 -4.27 -8.85 12.58
N PRO A 182 -5.47 -9.44 12.67
CA PRO A 182 -6.15 -9.94 11.51
C PRO A 182 -6.69 -8.74 10.69
N ASP A 183 -6.57 -8.81 9.36
CA ASP A 183 -7.11 -7.74 8.50
C ASP A 183 -8.63 -7.82 8.57
N SER A 184 -9.28 -6.71 8.90
CA SER A 184 -10.74 -6.60 8.97
C SER A 184 -11.22 -5.41 8.14
N GLY A 185 -12.48 -5.47 7.71
CA GLY A 185 -13.10 -4.42 6.93
C GLY A 185 -14.60 -4.26 7.23
N PRO A 186 -15.21 -3.17 6.74
CA PRO A 186 -16.64 -2.93 6.89
C PRO A 186 -17.47 -4.01 6.19
N VAL A 187 -18.52 -4.46 6.89
CA VAL A 187 -19.59 -5.28 6.30
C VAL A 187 -20.87 -4.47 6.23
N TYR A 188 -21.36 -4.22 5.03
CA TYR A 188 -22.71 -3.69 4.77
C TYR A 188 -23.69 -4.86 4.82
N HIS A 189 -24.29 -5.07 5.99
CA HIS A 189 -25.29 -6.10 6.21
C HIS A 189 -26.66 -5.59 5.77
N ILE A 190 -27.15 -6.12 4.66
CA ILE A 190 -28.53 -5.98 4.21
C ILE A 190 -29.30 -7.14 4.84
N LEU A 191 -30.24 -6.83 5.74
CA LEU A 191 -31.09 -7.86 6.34
C LEU A 191 -31.93 -8.53 5.24
N THR A 192 -31.76 -9.84 5.06
CA THR A 192 -32.36 -10.61 3.96
C THR A 192 -33.12 -11.83 4.48
N ARG A 193 -34.40 -11.97 4.11
CA ARG A 193 -35.20 -13.16 4.46
C ARG A 193 -34.91 -14.34 3.54
N ARG A 194 -35.17 -15.55 4.03
CA ARG A 194 -35.00 -16.80 3.30
C ARG A 194 -36.35 -17.43 3.00
N ARG A 195 -36.51 -18.04 1.81
CA ARG A 195 -37.72 -18.84 1.48
C ARG A 195 -37.99 -19.95 2.50
N LYS A 196 -36.93 -20.56 3.04
CA LYS A 196 -37.04 -21.66 4.01
C LYS A 196 -37.46 -21.22 5.42
N ASN A 197 -37.32 -19.94 5.76
CA ASN A 197 -37.57 -19.38 7.09
C ASN A 197 -38.32 -18.04 6.96
N ILE A 198 -39.49 -18.05 6.31
CA ILE A 198 -40.32 -16.87 6.18
C ILE A 198 -41.09 -16.68 7.49
N ASP A 199 -40.73 -15.66 8.25
CA ASP A 199 -41.60 -15.12 9.29
C ASP A 199 -42.43 -13.96 8.69
N ILE A 200 -43.71 -14.24 8.42
CA ILE A 200 -44.64 -13.33 7.74
C ILE A 200 -45.12 -12.21 8.71
N SER A 201 -44.85 -12.34 10.01
CA SER A 201 -45.40 -11.45 11.05
C SER A 201 -44.70 -10.09 11.19
N VAL A 202 -43.53 -9.91 10.57
CA VAL A 202 -42.70 -8.71 10.73
C VAL A 202 -42.60 -7.94 9.40
N PRO A 203 -42.93 -6.63 9.35
CA PRO A 203 -42.74 -5.83 8.16
C PRO A 203 -41.25 -5.78 7.78
N TYR A 204 -40.96 -6.19 6.55
CA TYR A 204 -39.59 -6.27 6.04
C TYR A 204 -39.18 -4.97 5.37
N ASN A 205 -38.09 -4.36 5.86
CA ASN A 205 -37.58 -3.07 5.38
C ASN A 205 -36.17 -3.14 4.77
N ALA A 206 -35.61 -4.36 4.66
CA ALA A 206 -34.24 -4.62 4.22
C ALA A 206 -33.25 -3.63 4.83
N LYS A 207 -33.26 -3.50 6.17
CA LYS A 207 -32.41 -2.55 6.89
C LYS A 207 -30.94 -2.83 6.58
N VAL A 208 -30.21 -1.77 6.23
CA VAL A 208 -28.75 -1.81 6.04
C VAL A 208 -28.09 -1.45 7.36
N ASN A 209 -27.29 -2.35 7.90
CA ASN A 209 -26.45 -2.12 9.07
C ASN A 209 -24.98 -2.19 8.66
N ILE A 210 -24.12 -1.36 9.26
CA ILE A 210 -22.68 -1.45 9.06
C ILE A 210 -22.09 -2.21 10.25
N ILE A 211 -21.47 -3.36 10.01
CA ILE A 211 -20.77 -4.15 11.01
C ILE A 211 -19.27 -3.87 10.87
N MET A 212 -18.64 -3.40 11.94
CA MET A 212 -17.21 -3.09 12.02
C MET A 212 -16.52 -3.87 13.13
N ALA A 213 -15.23 -4.10 12.95
CA ALA A 213 -14.33 -4.63 13.95
C ALA A 213 -13.96 -3.56 15.00
N THR A 214 -14.90 -3.11 15.85
CA THR A 214 -14.67 -2.67 17.25
C THR A 214 -15.91 -1.99 17.85
N GLU A 215 -16.41 -2.56 18.94
CA GLU A 215 -16.58 -1.90 20.26
C GLU A 215 -17.07 -2.96 21.24
N GLY A 216 -16.35 -3.10 22.36
CA GLY A 216 -16.86 -3.86 23.49
C GLY A 216 -18.08 -3.17 24.09
N LYS A 217 -19.27 -3.74 23.88
CA LYS A 217 -20.39 -3.69 24.86
C LYS A 217 -21.43 -4.80 24.62
N LYS A 218 -21.49 -5.69 25.62
CA LYS A 218 -22.53 -6.61 26.10
C LYS A 218 -23.34 -7.51 25.14
N LYS A 219 -23.50 -8.74 25.63
CA LYS A 219 -24.46 -9.79 25.24
C LYS A 219 -25.91 -9.30 25.25
N GLU A 220 -26.64 -9.62 24.19
CA GLU A 220 -27.94 -10.29 24.25
C GLU A 220 -27.96 -11.33 23.11
N GLY A 221 -28.35 -12.59 23.39
CA GLY A 221 -28.64 -13.57 22.34
C GLY A 221 -27.51 -14.48 21.82
N GLY A 222 -26.51 -14.84 22.62
CA GLY A 222 -25.72 -16.06 22.35
C GLY A 222 -24.43 -15.94 21.50
N VAL A 223 -23.90 -14.75 21.27
CA VAL A 223 -22.58 -14.59 20.62
C VAL A 223 -21.47 -14.55 21.67
N PHE A 224 -20.57 -15.53 21.67
CA PHE A 224 -19.26 -15.42 22.33
C PHE A 224 -18.30 -14.73 21.36
N ARG A 225 -17.92 -13.48 21.66
CA ARG A 225 -16.74 -12.82 21.09
C ARG A 225 -15.57 -13.03 22.04
N ILE A 226 -14.46 -13.55 21.55
CA ILE A 226 -13.15 -13.34 22.19
C ILE A 226 -12.73 -11.92 21.79
N ILE A 227 -13.10 -10.95 22.62
CA ILE A 227 -12.61 -9.58 22.51
C ILE A 227 -11.22 -9.59 23.16
N ASP A 228 -10.17 -9.49 22.35
CA ASP A 228 -8.85 -9.19 22.90
C ASP A 228 -8.81 -7.71 23.30
N ARG A 229 -9.15 -7.42 24.57
CA ARG A 229 -9.04 -6.07 25.16
C ARG A 229 -7.61 -5.51 25.12
N THR A 230 -6.62 -6.35 24.80
CA THR A 230 -5.22 -5.95 24.64
C THR A 230 -5.01 -5.17 23.35
N ALA A 231 -5.70 -5.56 22.27
CA ALA A 231 -5.72 -4.80 21.01
C ALA A 231 -6.28 -3.39 21.26
N GLU A 232 -7.43 -3.29 21.91
CA GLU A 232 -8.12 -2.01 22.19
C GLU A 232 -7.24 -1.02 22.99
N ARG A 233 -6.37 -1.50 23.89
CA ARG A 233 -5.44 -0.68 24.68
C ARG A 233 -4.16 -0.29 23.94
N LEU A 234 -3.68 -1.12 23.02
CA LEU A 234 -2.51 -0.81 22.19
C LEU A 234 -2.87 0.16 21.05
N PHE A 235 -4.11 0.11 20.56
CA PHE A 235 -4.59 0.86 19.39
C PHE A 235 -5.39 2.11 19.73
N HIS A 236 -4.98 2.85 20.76
CA HIS A 236 -5.64 4.08 21.23
C HIS A 236 -5.58 5.28 20.25
N ASN A 237 -5.29 5.04 18.97
CA ASN A 237 -5.38 6.05 17.92
C ASN A 237 -6.64 5.80 17.08
N ASP A 238 -7.26 6.88 16.61
CA ASP A 238 -8.49 6.95 15.80
C ASP A 238 -8.50 6.14 14.47
N HIS A 239 -7.59 5.19 14.27
CA HIS A 239 -7.34 4.46 13.02
C HIS A 239 -8.48 3.52 12.57
N PHE A 240 -9.34 3.08 13.49
CA PHE A 240 -10.44 2.15 13.20
C PHE A 240 -11.83 2.82 13.12
N LYS A 241 -11.95 4.11 13.43
CA LYS A 241 -13.27 4.74 13.63
C LYS A 241 -14.07 4.97 12.34
N LYS A 242 -13.43 4.93 11.17
CA LYS A 242 -14.05 4.94 9.83
C LYS A 242 -13.07 4.28 8.85
N GLY A 243 -13.55 3.51 7.87
CA GLY A 243 -12.72 3.00 6.76
C GLY A 243 -11.95 4.07 5.95
N ASP A 244 -12.16 5.36 6.28
CA ASP A 244 -11.45 6.56 5.80
C ASP A 244 -9.91 6.42 5.77
N THR A 245 -9.29 5.69 6.69
CA THR A 245 -7.81 5.65 6.81
C THR A 245 -7.11 4.87 5.70
N ALA A 246 -7.78 3.86 5.12
CA ALA A 246 -7.22 3.05 4.02
C ALA A 246 -7.77 3.45 2.65
N PHE A 247 -9.05 3.85 2.57
CA PHE A 247 -9.71 4.11 1.28
C PHE A 247 -9.42 5.51 0.74
N ARG A 248 -9.35 6.51 1.62
CA ARG A 248 -9.08 7.89 1.20
C ARG A 248 -7.70 8.09 0.56
N PRO A 249 -6.60 7.45 1.03
CA PRO A 249 -5.33 7.46 0.32
C PRO A 249 -5.41 6.88 -1.10
N ILE A 250 -6.23 5.86 -1.33
CA ILE A 250 -6.46 5.27 -2.67
C ILE A 250 -7.15 6.29 -3.58
N ASP A 251 -8.19 6.97 -3.07
CA ASP A 251 -8.89 8.01 -3.83
C ASP A 251 -8.01 9.22 -4.15
N ASN A 252 -7.22 9.67 -3.17
CA ASN A 252 -6.22 10.71 -3.37
C ASN A 252 -5.17 10.30 -4.41
N PHE A 253 -4.71 9.04 -4.40
CA PHE A 253 -3.79 8.53 -5.41
C PHE A 253 -4.40 8.60 -6.81
N ASN A 254 -5.63 8.10 -6.98
CA ASN A 254 -6.33 8.14 -8.26
C ASN A 254 -6.52 9.59 -8.76
N PHE A 255 -6.94 10.50 -7.87
CA PHE A 255 -7.10 11.93 -8.17
C PHE A 255 -5.78 12.63 -8.57
N GLU A 256 -4.68 12.31 -7.90
CA GLU A 256 -3.38 12.88 -8.25
C GLU A 256 -2.80 12.27 -9.53
N ALA A 257 -3.04 10.98 -9.78
CA ALA A 257 -2.61 10.27 -10.97
C ALA A 257 -3.27 10.83 -12.24
N GLU A 258 -4.55 11.25 -12.16
CA GLU A 258 -5.24 11.92 -13.26
C GLU A 258 -4.56 13.20 -13.74
N LYS A 259 -3.81 13.86 -12.86
CA LYS A 259 -3.10 15.12 -13.15
C LYS A 259 -1.69 14.92 -13.69
N LEU A 260 -1.26 13.67 -13.88
CA LEU A 260 0.06 13.38 -14.45
C LEU A 260 0.08 13.63 -15.95
N THR A 261 1.23 14.08 -16.45
CA THR A 261 1.45 14.15 -17.89
C THR A 261 1.87 12.79 -18.43
N ILE A 262 1.48 12.49 -19.67
CA ILE A 262 1.88 11.28 -20.40
C ILE A 262 3.40 11.06 -20.36
N LYS A 263 4.18 12.15 -20.48
CA LYS A 263 5.65 12.12 -20.45
C LYS A 263 6.22 11.64 -19.11
N ASP A 264 5.57 11.95 -18.01
CA ASP A 264 6.02 11.55 -16.68
C ASP A 264 5.85 10.03 -16.50
N ALA A 265 4.68 9.50 -16.87
CA ALA A 265 4.39 8.07 -16.82
C ALA A 265 5.28 7.25 -17.77
N ASP A 266 5.51 7.75 -19.00
CA ASP A 266 6.40 7.09 -19.98
C ASP A 266 7.83 6.90 -19.47
N LYS A 267 8.33 7.87 -18.72
CA LYS A 267 9.67 7.79 -18.14
C LYS A 267 9.75 6.68 -17.10
N SER A 268 8.73 6.55 -16.26
CA SER A 268 8.65 5.48 -15.25
C SER A 268 8.43 4.11 -15.89
N LEU A 269 7.62 4.00 -16.96
CA LEU A 269 7.46 2.75 -17.73
C LEU A 269 8.77 2.27 -18.34
N LYS A 270 9.55 3.18 -18.95
CA LYS A 270 10.88 2.84 -19.51
C LYS A 270 11.88 2.38 -18.46
N TYR A 271 11.68 2.75 -17.21
CA TYR A 271 12.48 2.25 -16.10
C TYR A 271 12.06 0.84 -15.66
N LEU A 272 10.76 0.50 -15.81
CA LEU A 272 10.23 -0.83 -15.49
C LEU A 272 10.71 -1.90 -16.47
N THR A 273 10.46 -1.72 -17.76
CA THR A 273 10.81 -2.70 -18.80
C THR A 273 10.85 -2.09 -20.21
N SER A 274 11.27 -2.88 -21.18
CA SER A 274 11.21 -2.57 -22.60
C SER A 274 9.75 -2.40 -23.07
N LEU A 275 9.50 -1.46 -23.99
CA LEU A 275 8.15 -1.05 -24.41
C LEU A 275 7.29 -2.18 -25.04
N LYS A 276 7.86 -3.33 -25.40
CA LYS A 276 7.09 -4.42 -26.04
C LYS A 276 6.48 -5.41 -25.06
N ASP A 277 7.02 -5.50 -23.84
CA ASP A 277 6.72 -6.60 -22.92
C ASP A 277 5.63 -6.25 -21.90
N PHE A 278 5.45 -4.96 -21.58
CA PHE A 278 4.48 -4.52 -20.58
C PHE A 278 3.01 -4.65 -21.01
N GLU A 279 2.72 -4.73 -22.32
CA GLU A 279 1.34 -4.84 -22.85
C GLU A 279 0.59 -6.06 -22.30
N LYS A 280 1.32 -7.11 -21.90
CA LYS A 280 0.74 -8.31 -21.28
C LYS A 280 0.16 -8.04 -19.88
N GLU A 281 0.71 -7.08 -19.12
CA GLU A 281 0.23 -6.62 -17.79
C GLU A 281 0.11 -5.09 -17.77
N LYS A 282 -0.59 -4.52 -18.76
CA LYS A 282 -0.67 -3.06 -18.93
C LYS A 282 -1.19 -2.34 -17.67
N ASP A 283 -2.17 -2.93 -16.98
CA ASP A 283 -2.84 -2.30 -15.85
C ASP A 283 -1.87 -2.09 -14.68
N ILE A 284 -1.11 -3.13 -14.30
CA ILE A 284 -0.11 -3.02 -13.24
C ILE A 284 1.07 -2.15 -13.67
N ALA A 285 1.50 -2.25 -14.92
CA ALA A 285 2.57 -1.40 -15.44
C ALA A 285 2.20 0.09 -15.36
N TYR A 286 0.95 0.45 -15.71
CA TYR A 286 0.46 1.81 -15.61
C TYR A 286 0.26 2.27 -14.16
N LEU A 287 -0.25 1.40 -13.28
CA LEU A 287 -0.33 1.71 -11.84
C LEU A 287 1.06 1.98 -11.24
N TYR A 288 2.05 1.14 -11.59
CA TYR A 288 3.44 1.34 -11.21
C TYR A 288 3.96 2.70 -11.71
N ALA A 289 3.74 2.99 -13.00
CA ALA A 289 4.21 4.22 -13.61
C ALA A 289 3.60 5.47 -12.96
N ASN A 290 2.32 5.42 -12.62
CA ASN A 290 1.62 6.50 -11.92
C ASN A 290 2.19 6.70 -10.51
N ALA A 291 2.39 5.61 -9.75
CA ALA A 291 2.99 5.65 -8.42
C ALA A 291 4.43 6.18 -8.43
N ASP A 292 5.26 5.70 -9.35
CA ASP A 292 6.64 6.14 -9.47
C ASP A 292 6.74 7.61 -9.93
N ALA A 293 5.93 8.03 -10.90
CA ALA A 293 5.90 9.41 -11.37
C ALA A 293 5.47 10.40 -10.26
N LEU A 294 4.43 10.07 -9.50
CA LEU A 294 4.00 10.87 -8.34
C LEU A 294 5.09 10.90 -7.26
N SER A 295 5.67 9.75 -6.94
CA SER A 295 6.81 9.64 -6.02
C SER A 295 7.94 10.59 -6.43
N LEU A 296 8.39 10.57 -7.68
CA LEU A 296 9.46 11.44 -8.18
C LEU A 296 9.09 12.93 -8.14
N LYS A 297 7.83 13.27 -8.41
CA LYS A 297 7.31 14.66 -8.34
C LYS A 297 7.37 15.19 -6.90
N HIS A 298 6.90 14.41 -5.94
CA HIS A 298 6.93 14.77 -4.53
C HIS A 298 8.35 14.74 -3.95
N GLN A 299 9.19 13.80 -4.39
CA GLN A 299 10.60 13.73 -4.01
C GLN A 299 11.34 15.03 -4.37
N LYS A 300 11.14 15.56 -5.59
CA LYS A 300 11.76 16.82 -6.01
C LYS A 300 11.34 18.00 -5.12
N LYS A 301 10.04 18.11 -4.82
CA LYS A 301 9.50 19.17 -3.95
C LYS A 301 10.02 19.05 -2.51
N TRP A 302 10.09 17.83 -1.99
CA TRP A 302 10.64 17.53 -0.67
C TRP A 302 12.13 17.87 -0.59
N LEU A 303 12.94 17.40 -1.54
CA LEU A 303 14.38 17.70 -1.59
C LEU A 303 14.66 19.20 -1.76
N PHE A 304 13.82 19.90 -2.53
CA PHE A 304 13.91 21.36 -2.64
C PHE A 304 13.60 22.04 -1.30
N SER A 305 12.52 21.64 -0.64
CA SER A 305 12.12 22.18 0.66
C SER A 305 13.17 21.90 1.74
N GLN A 306 13.77 20.70 1.74
CA GLN A 306 14.93 20.38 2.59
C GLN A 306 16.07 21.37 2.38
N LYS A 307 16.55 21.49 1.14
CA LYS A 307 17.68 22.39 0.83
C LYS A 307 17.39 23.82 1.25
N LEU A 308 16.18 24.31 1.00
CA LEU A 308 15.77 25.66 1.37
C LEU A 308 15.77 25.85 2.90
N LEU A 309 15.28 24.87 3.67
CA LEU A 309 15.33 24.92 5.14
C LEU A 309 16.77 24.97 5.66
N PHE A 310 17.68 24.15 5.13
CA PHE A 310 19.09 24.19 5.52
C PHE A 310 19.78 25.51 5.17
N VAL A 311 19.45 26.10 4.01
CA VAL A 311 19.92 27.44 3.64
C VAL A 311 19.39 28.50 4.59
N ILE A 312 18.09 28.47 4.91
CA ILE A 312 17.49 29.41 5.87
C ILE A 312 18.11 29.26 7.26
N THR A 313 18.33 28.04 7.75
CA THR A 313 19.04 27.82 9.02
C THR A 313 20.43 28.45 9.01
N GLY A 314 21.19 28.29 7.93
CA GLY A 314 22.50 28.94 7.78
C GLY A 314 22.40 30.48 7.79
N LEU A 315 21.39 31.04 7.13
CA LEU A 315 21.12 32.48 7.13
C LEU A 315 20.73 32.99 8.51
N ILE A 316 19.88 32.26 9.25
CA ILE A 316 19.47 32.60 10.62
C ILE A 316 20.68 32.66 11.55
N VAL A 317 21.56 31.66 11.49
CA VAL A 317 22.79 31.62 12.29
C VAL A 317 23.72 32.77 11.93
N THR A 318 23.88 33.04 10.64
CA THR A 318 24.75 34.12 10.15
C THR A 318 24.23 35.49 10.55
N ASP A 319 22.93 35.73 10.38
CA ASP A 319 22.26 36.96 10.73
C ASP A 319 22.36 37.24 12.24
N PHE A 320 22.13 36.23 13.08
CA PHE A 320 22.28 36.35 14.53
C PHE A 320 23.70 36.75 14.94
N ILE A 321 24.72 36.12 14.35
CA ILE A 321 26.12 36.42 14.64
C ILE A 321 26.45 37.85 14.18
N ILE A 322 26.05 38.27 12.98
CA ILE A 322 26.30 39.63 12.49
C ILE A 322 25.58 40.68 13.37
N TYR A 323 24.32 40.41 13.76
CA TYR A 323 23.57 41.27 14.65
C TYR A 323 24.28 41.50 16.00
N SER A 324 24.90 40.45 16.56
CA SER A 324 25.66 40.53 17.82
C SER A 324 26.85 41.51 17.76
N PHE A 325 27.39 41.78 16.57
CA PHE A 325 28.53 42.70 16.40
C PHE A 325 28.12 44.11 16.00
N ILE A 326 27.08 44.27 15.15
CA ILE A 326 26.75 45.56 14.52
C ILE A 326 25.46 46.19 15.11
N ASN A 327 24.60 45.41 15.77
CA ASN A 327 23.39 45.85 16.46
C ASN A 327 22.43 46.70 15.60
N ILE A 328 22.26 46.34 14.33
CA ILE A 328 21.35 47.02 13.39
C ILE A 328 19.93 46.45 13.53
N ARG A 329 18.94 47.31 13.79
CA ARG A 329 17.52 46.91 13.98
C ARG A 329 16.91 46.17 12.77
N TYR A 330 17.34 46.49 11.55
CA TYR A 330 16.87 45.83 10.34
C TYR A 330 17.24 44.33 10.27
N LEU A 331 18.33 43.91 10.93
CA LEU A 331 18.71 42.50 11.02
C LEU A 331 17.70 41.71 11.86
N LEU A 332 17.15 42.28 12.93
CA LEU A 332 16.08 41.64 13.70
C LEU A 332 14.81 41.41 12.87
N VAL A 333 14.45 42.38 12.02
CA VAL A 333 13.32 42.22 11.10
C VAL A 333 13.62 41.09 10.12
N PHE A 334 14.82 41.05 9.53
CA PHE A 334 15.25 39.98 8.64
C PHE A 334 15.22 38.60 9.33
N TYR A 335 15.75 38.50 10.54
CA TYR A 335 15.69 37.31 11.40
C TYR A 335 14.26 36.79 11.54
N ILE A 336 13.30 37.64 11.94
CA ILE A 336 11.88 37.26 12.10
C ILE A 336 11.28 36.79 10.77
N THR A 337 11.59 37.46 9.65
CA THR A 337 11.09 37.04 8.34
C THR A 337 11.60 35.66 7.91
N LEU A 338 12.84 35.31 8.26
CA LEU A 338 13.40 33.98 8.00
C LEU A 338 12.68 32.88 8.78
N TYR A 339 12.27 33.15 10.03
CA TYR A 339 11.47 32.20 10.82
C TYR A 339 10.07 31.98 10.23
N ILE A 340 9.40 33.05 9.81
CA ILE A 340 8.07 32.96 9.17
C ILE A 340 8.18 32.15 7.86
N LEU A 341 9.21 32.43 7.06
CA LEU A 341 9.47 31.69 5.82
C LEU A 341 9.78 30.22 6.09
N ALA A 342 10.60 29.91 7.11
CA ALA A 342 10.86 28.54 7.53
C ALA A 342 9.58 27.81 7.92
N ALA A 343 8.72 28.42 8.77
CA ALA A 343 7.44 27.85 9.18
C ALA A 343 6.53 27.51 7.99
N PHE A 344 6.46 28.39 6.99
CA PHE A 344 5.69 28.16 5.77
C PHE A 344 6.23 26.97 4.93
N ILE A 345 7.55 26.85 4.83
CA ILE A 345 8.18 25.74 4.10
C ILE A 345 7.97 24.41 4.84
N ILE A 346 8.02 24.42 6.17
CA ILE A 346 7.79 23.25 7.02
C ILE A 346 6.39 22.67 6.76
N ALA A 347 5.35 23.50 6.67
CA ALA A 347 4.00 23.02 6.37
C ALA A 347 3.92 22.24 5.03
N ARG A 348 4.65 22.69 4.00
CA ARG A 348 4.73 21.99 2.72
C ARG A 348 5.70 20.81 2.72
N TYR A 349 6.70 20.85 3.59
CA TYR A 349 7.71 19.81 3.75
C TYR A 349 7.07 18.49 4.16
N HIS A 350 6.24 18.49 5.21
CA HIS A 350 5.61 17.28 5.74
C HIS A 350 4.72 16.61 4.69
N LYS A 351 3.82 17.38 4.07
CA LYS A 351 2.92 16.87 3.01
C LYS A 351 3.68 16.21 1.86
N ASN A 352 4.69 16.88 1.30
CA ASN A 352 5.43 16.32 0.16
C ASN A 352 6.29 15.11 0.55
N ARG A 353 6.81 15.09 1.77
CA ARG A 353 7.60 13.96 2.27
C ARG A 353 6.73 12.72 2.44
N GLU A 354 5.57 12.88 3.05
CA GLU A 354 4.62 11.79 3.29
C GLU A 354 4.13 11.20 1.96
N SER A 355 3.66 12.04 1.02
CA SER A 355 3.28 11.60 -0.32
C SER A 355 4.42 10.88 -1.06
N TYR A 356 5.66 11.39 -0.96
CA TYR A 356 6.83 10.72 -1.55
C TYR A 356 7.02 9.31 -0.98
N ILE A 357 7.08 9.17 0.34
CA ILE A 357 7.31 7.88 1.02
C ILE A 357 6.21 6.88 0.66
N ASN A 358 4.96 7.34 0.68
CA ASN A 358 3.77 6.55 0.39
C ASN A 358 3.74 6.04 -1.06
N TYR A 359 3.90 6.93 -2.04
CA TYR A 359 3.88 6.53 -3.46
C TYR A 359 5.13 5.74 -3.86
N ARG A 360 6.29 6.03 -3.26
CA ARG A 360 7.50 5.22 -3.44
C ARG A 360 7.27 3.78 -3.01
N SER A 361 6.65 3.59 -1.84
CA SER A 361 6.40 2.26 -1.29
C SER A 361 5.41 1.46 -2.14
N LEU A 362 4.34 2.10 -2.60
CA LEU A 362 3.40 1.50 -3.55
C LEU A 362 4.07 1.14 -4.87
N ALA A 363 4.90 2.03 -5.44
CA ALA A 363 5.62 1.76 -6.67
C ALA A 363 6.56 0.54 -6.54
N GLU A 364 7.33 0.43 -5.46
CA GLU A 364 8.16 -0.75 -5.24
C GLU A 364 7.35 -2.03 -5.06
N GLY A 365 6.24 -1.96 -4.33
CA GLY A 365 5.33 -3.10 -4.17
C GLY A 365 4.76 -3.59 -5.50
N LEU A 366 4.21 -2.67 -6.32
CA LEU A 366 3.67 -2.98 -7.64
C LEU A 366 4.75 -3.49 -8.61
N ARG A 367 5.98 -2.97 -8.52
CA ARG A 367 7.12 -3.46 -9.31
C ARG A 367 7.44 -4.93 -9.01
N VAL A 368 7.43 -5.31 -7.74
CA VAL A 368 7.64 -6.71 -7.33
C VAL A 368 6.49 -7.59 -7.85
N VAL A 369 5.24 -7.15 -7.66
CA VAL A 369 4.06 -7.88 -8.17
C VAL A 369 4.17 -8.08 -9.68
N PHE A 370 4.51 -7.03 -10.44
CA PHE A 370 4.70 -7.10 -11.88
C PHE A 370 5.68 -8.21 -12.28
N PHE A 371 6.90 -8.21 -11.71
CA PHE A 371 7.90 -9.22 -12.07
C PHE A 371 7.57 -10.64 -11.58
N LEU A 372 6.87 -10.78 -10.44
CA LEU A 372 6.38 -12.08 -9.99
C LEU A 372 5.34 -12.65 -10.96
N ARG A 373 4.44 -11.81 -11.50
CA ARG A 373 3.47 -12.23 -12.52
C ARG A 373 4.15 -12.72 -13.80
N PHE A 374 5.19 -12.02 -14.26
CA PHE A 374 6.01 -12.50 -15.38
C PHE A 374 6.81 -13.77 -15.07
N ALA A 375 7.11 -14.06 -13.80
CA ALA A 375 7.64 -15.35 -13.37
C ALA A 375 6.57 -16.45 -13.25
N GLY A 376 5.30 -16.15 -13.55
CA GLY A 376 4.18 -17.09 -13.42
C GLY A 376 3.69 -17.29 -11.99
N LEU A 377 3.95 -16.34 -11.10
CA LEU A 377 3.56 -16.36 -9.71
C LEU A 377 2.44 -15.33 -9.46
N HIS A 378 1.37 -15.76 -8.80
CA HIS A 378 0.27 -14.91 -8.36
C HIS A 378 0.20 -14.97 -6.83
N GLU A 379 1.16 -14.29 -6.20
CA GLU A 379 1.28 -14.22 -4.75
C GLU A 379 0.79 -12.87 -4.24
N ASP A 380 0.16 -12.86 -3.07
CA ASP A 380 -0.15 -11.60 -2.40
C ASP A 380 1.10 -11.05 -1.75
N ALA A 381 1.78 -10.19 -2.50
CA ALA A 381 2.92 -9.42 -2.01
C ALA A 381 2.61 -8.70 -0.67
N ALA A 382 1.35 -8.27 -0.47
CA ALA A 382 0.87 -7.62 0.74
C ALA A 382 0.97 -8.46 2.03
N ASP A 383 1.11 -9.77 1.95
CA ASP A 383 1.22 -10.66 3.12
C ASP A 383 2.67 -10.87 3.58
N ASN A 384 3.65 -10.43 2.79
CA ASN A 384 5.07 -10.57 3.15
C ASN A 384 5.58 -9.42 4.04
N TYR A 385 4.72 -8.47 4.37
CA TYR A 385 5.02 -7.40 5.32
C TYR A 385 4.87 -7.91 6.76
N LEU A 386 5.84 -7.61 7.63
CA LEU A 386 5.76 -7.94 9.06
C LEU A 386 4.64 -7.13 9.75
N SER A 387 4.06 -7.62 10.84
CA SER A 387 2.97 -6.92 11.57
C SER A 387 3.28 -5.46 11.89
N LYS A 388 4.48 -5.19 12.45
CA LYS A 388 4.94 -3.81 12.72
C LYS A 388 4.98 -2.92 11.46
N GLN A 389 5.22 -3.51 10.30
CA GLN A 389 5.24 -2.81 9.02
C GLN A 389 3.82 -2.67 8.44
N ALA A 390 2.95 -3.65 8.68
CA ALA A 390 1.61 -3.75 8.14
C ALA A 390 0.67 -2.63 8.62
N GLU A 391 0.81 -2.16 9.86
CA GLU A 391 0.02 -1.03 10.40
C GLU A 391 0.32 0.28 9.67
N GLU A 392 1.60 0.61 9.51
CA GLU A 392 2.05 1.83 8.83
C GLU A 392 1.75 1.81 7.31
N LEU A 393 1.59 0.61 6.75
CA LEU A 393 1.40 0.34 5.32
C LEU A 393 -0.02 -0.09 4.95
N GLN A 394 -1.01 0.05 5.84
CA GLN A 394 -2.35 -0.51 5.63
C GLN A 394 -2.92 -0.17 4.25
N TRP A 395 -2.94 1.11 3.88
CA TRP A 395 -3.45 1.53 2.57
C TRP A 395 -2.60 1.03 1.38
N VAL A 396 -1.27 0.91 1.53
CA VAL A 396 -0.38 0.37 0.48
C VAL A 396 -0.68 -1.11 0.24
N ARG A 397 -0.87 -1.88 1.32
CA ARG A 397 -1.24 -3.30 1.26
C ARG A 397 -2.59 -3.48 0.56
N GLU A 398 -3.59 -2.69 0.94
CA GLU A 398 -4.91 -2.70 0.31
C GLU A 398 -4.88 -2.28 -1.16
N ALA A 399 -4.10 -1.26 -1.52
CA ALA A 399 -3.89 -0.85 -2.90
C ALA A 399 -3.23 -1.96 -3.73
N MET A 400 -2.20 -2.63 -3.19
CA MET A 400 -1.55 -3.76 -3.85
C MET A 400 -2.49 -4.96 -4.03
N ARG A 401 -3.33 -5.26 -3.04
CA ARG A 401 -4.36 -6.32 -3.14
C ARG A 401 -5.39 -6.01 -4.20
N SER A 402 -5.92 -4.79 -4.20
CA SER A 402 -6.85 -4.31 -5.24
C SER A 402 -6.25 -4.42 -6.64
N ALA A 403 -4.98 -4.05 -6.81
CA ALA A 403 -4.26 -4.21 -8.07
C ALA A 403 -4.02 -5.69 -8.43
N ASN A 404 -4.00 -6.60 -7.45
CA ASN A 404 -3.66 -8.02 -7.66
C ASN A 404 -4.87 -8.96 -7.80
N VAL A 405 -6.12 -8.46 -7.75
CA VAL A 405 -7.35 -9.29 -7.80
C VAL A 405 -7.41 -10.17 -9.04
N ILE A 406 -7.12 -9.58 -10.21
CA ILE A 406 -7.21 -10.27 -11.51
C ILE A 406 -5.97 -11.13 -11.70
N LYS A 407 -6.15 -12.43 -11.98
CA LYS A 407 -5.05 -13.35 -12.19
C LYS A 407 -4.37 -13.13 -13.55
N PRO A 408 -3.02 -13.12 -13.60
CA PRO A 408 -2.29 -13.02 -14.86
C PRO A 408 -2.51 -14.27 -15.73
N LYS A 409 -2.80 -14.09 -17.01
CA LYS A 409 -2.89 -15.18 -18.02
C LYS A 409 -1.59 -15.29 -18.84
N ILE A 410 -0.45 -15.13 -18.19
CA ILE A 410 0.85 -14.97 -18.85
C ILE A 410 1.68 -16.25 -18.75
N LYS A 411 2.30 -16.61 -19.87
CA LYS A 411 3.34 -17.64 -19.88
C LYS A 411 4.62 -17.09 -19.23
N PRO A 412 5.23 -17.80 -18.28
CA PRO A 412 6.41 -17.31 -17.58
C PRO A 412 7.55 -16.92 -18.53
N ASP A 413 8.12 -15.74 -18.35
CA ASP A 413 9.26 -15.21 -19.10
C ASP A 413 10.43 -14.91 -18.13
N PHE A 414 11.19 -15.96 -17.81
CA PHE A 414 12.28 -15.86 -16.84
C PHE A 414 13.45 -15.01 -17.33
N GLU A 415 13.67 -14.93 -18.64
CA GLU A 415 14.78 -14.18 -19.22
C GLU A 415 14.54 -12.68 -19.11
N MET A 416 13.31 -12.23 -19.41
CA MET A 416 12.90 -10.84 -19.23
C MET A 416 12.98 -10.43 -17.75
N VAL A 417 12.48 -11.25 -16.83
CA VAL A 417 12.57 -10.97 -15.39
C VAL A 417 14.02 -10.88 -14.94
N GLN A 418 14.89 -11.80 -15.35
CA GLN A 418 16.31 -11.76 -14.97
C GLN A 418 17.04 -10.53 -15.55
N LYS A 419 16.74 -10.14 -16.79
CA LYS A 419 17.35 -9.00 -17.47
C LYS A 419 16.87 -7.67 -16.88
N ASP A 420 15.57 -7.44 -16.84
CA ASP A 420 15.00 -6.13 -16.52
C ASP A 420 14.89 -5.92 -15.00
N TRP A 421 14.52 -6.96 -14.24
CA TRP A 421 14.45 -6.87 -12.79
C TRP A 421 15.82 -7.05 -12.14
N ILE A 422 16.43 -8.22 -12.28
CA ILE A 422 17.60 -8.59 -11.47
C ILE A 422 18.83 -7.79 -11.88
N ASN A 423 19.21 -7.86 -13.16
CA ASN A 423 20.40 -7.14 -13.63
C ASN A 423 20.19 -5.62 -13.59
N GLY A 424 18.98 -5.15 -13.87
CA GLY A 424 18.58 -3.75 -13.70
C GLY A 424 18.78 -3.25 -12.27
N GLN A 425 18.35 -4.04 -11.27
CA GLN A 425 18.50 -3.71 -9.86
C GLN A 425 19.95 -3.74 -9.38
N ILE A 426 20.74 -4.74 -9.79
CA ILE A 426 22.18 -4.79 -9.47
C ILE A 426 22.88 -3.52 -9.98
N LYS A 427 22.60 -3.11 -11.22
CA LYS A 427 23.15 -1.89 -11.81
C LYS A 427 22.71 -0.64 -11.04
N TYR A 428 21.42 -0.57 -10.67
CA TYR A 428 20.88 0.54 -9.88
C TYR A 428 21.58 0.66 -8.52
N TYR A 429 21.63 -0.42 -7.74
CA TYR A 429 22.24 -0.42 -6.40
C TYR A 429 23.72 -0.07 -6.44
N THR A 430 24.47 -0.58 -7.43
CA THR A 430 25.88 -0.25 -7.64
C THR A 430 26.07 1.26 -7.85
N GLY A 431 25.26 1.85 -8.74
CA GLY A 431 25.32 3.29 -9.02
C GLY A 431 24.82 4.16 -7.86
N ALA A 432 23.78 3.72 -7.15
CA ALA A 432 23.22 4.44 -6.00
C ALA A 432 24.22 4.46 -4.83
N LYS A 433 24.81 3.32 -4.49
CA LYS A 433 25.87 3.19 -3.50
C LYS A 433 27.05 4.12 -3.80
N ALA A 434 27.56 4.10 -5.04
CA ALA A 434 28.68 4.96 -5.43
C ALA A 434 28.34 6.47 -5.33
N ARG A 435 27.13 6.88 -5.74
CA ARG A 435 26.68 8.28 -5.61
C ARG A 435 26.62 8.73 -4.16
N ASP A 436 25.99 7.95 -3.29
CA ASP A 436 25.79 8.36 -1.90
C ASP A 436 27.08 8.26 -1.09
N GLN A 437 27.95 7.30 -1.40
CA GLN A 437 29.31 7.26 -0.87
C GLN A 437 30.08 8.54 -1.22
N LYS A 438 30.04 8.98 -2.49
CA LYS A 438 30.71 10.22 -2.93
C LYS A 438 30.18 11.47 -2.22
N LYS A 439 28.86 11.55 -2.02
CA LYS A 439 28.25 12.68 -1.27
C LYS A 439 28.68 12.65 0.19
N LEU A 440 28.63 11.49 0.84
CA LEU A 440 29.00 11.35 2.24
C LEU A 440 30.47 11.72 2.48
N THR A 441 31.38 11.27 1.61
CA THR A 441 32.81 11.65 1.72
C THR A 441 33.01 13.14 1.48
N THR A 442 32.35 13.72 0.48
CA THR A 442 32.44 15.15 0.20
C THR A 442 31.94 15.99 1.37
N ILE A 443 30.77 15.65 1.94
CA ILE A 443 30.22 16.34 3.11
C ILE A 443 31.18 16.23 4.30
N ARG A 444 31.66 15.02 4.61
CA ARG A 444 32.63 14.81 5.71
C ARG A 444 33.90 15.63 5.54
N THR A 445 34.47 15.66 4.34
CA THR A 445 35.67 16.46 4.05
C THR A 445 35.41 17.95 4.29
N ILE A 446 34.28 18.47 3.80
CA ILE A 446 33.90 19.88 4.00
C ILE A 446 33.67 20.17 5.50
N THR A 447 32.98 19.30 6.23
CA THR A 447 32.77 19.43 7.67
C THR A 447 34.09 19.52 8.42
N ILE A 448 35.07 18.66 8.12
CA ILE A 448 36.40 18.69 8.73
C ILE A 448 37.12 20.00 8.41
N ILE A 449 37.10 20.44 7.15
CA ILE A 449 37.73 21.70 6.74
C ILE A 449 37.12 22.89 7.50
N LEU A 450 35.79 22.95 7.63
CA LEU A 450 35.11 24.01 8.38
C LEU A 450 35.51 24.00 9.86
N LEU A 451 35.58 22.84 10.50
CA LEU A 451 36.04 22.74 11.89
C LEU A 451 37.49 23.22 12.06
N LEU A 452 38.38 22.85 11.13
CA LEU A 452 39.77 23.32 11.12
C LEU A 452 39.86 24.83 10.93
N LEU A 453 39.07 25.41 10.02
CA LEU A 453 39.02 26.86 9.80
C LEU A 453 38.49 27.60 11.04
N GLY A 454 37.50 27.05 11.74
CA GLY A 454 37.03 27.59 13.01
C GLY A 454 38.12 27.58 14.08
N PHE A 455 38.84 26.47 14.20
CA PHE A 455 39.97 26.33 15.13
C PHE A 455 41.11 27.32 14.81
N ILE A 456 41.53 27.40 13.55
CA ILE A 456 42.56 28.35 13.11
C ILE A 456 42.14 29.79 13.40
N SER A 457 40.89 30.14 13.15
CA SER A 457 40.34 31.48 13.45
C SER A 457 40.42 31.80 14.95
N ALA A 458 40.22 30.81 15.83
CA ALA A 458 40.32 30.98 17.28
C ALA A 458 41.76 31.22 17.73
N VAL A 459 42.72 30.46 17.19
CA VAL A 459 44.14 30.65 17.46
C VAL A 459 44.60 32.04 17.00
N LEU A 460 44.19 32.48 15.81
CA LEU A 460 44.51 33.82 15.30
C LEU A 460 43.88 34.92 16.16
N ALA A 461 42.65 34.74 16.65
CA ALA A 461 42.01 35.69 17.56
C ALA A 461 42.78 35.83 18.88
N LEU A 462 43.28 34.71 19.42
CA LEU A 462 44.10 34.70 20.63
C LEU A 462 45.44 35.42 20.42
N ILE A 463 46.16 35.08 19.35
CA ILE A 463 47.44 35.74 19.00
C ILE A 463 47.21 37.24 18.80
N LYS A 464 46.11 37.64 18.16
CA LYS A 464 45.76 39.06 18.03
C LYS A 464 45.57 39.72 19.39
N GLY A 465 44.81 39.09 20.29
CA GLY A 465 44.58 39.60 21.63
C GLY A 465 45.88 39.82 22.41
N LEU A 466 46.90 39.00 22.16
CA LEU A 466 48.22 39.08 22.79
C LEU A 466 49.19 40.06 22.10
N THR A 467 49.15 40.19 20.76
CA THR A 467 50.20 40.88 19.98
C THR A 467 49.73 42.14 19.25
N GLY A 468 48.44 42.26 18.95
CA GLY A 468 47.87 43.37 18.18
C GLY A 468 48.05 43.32 16.65
N ILE A 469 48.77 42.35 16.08
CA ILE A 469 49.29 42.41 14.68
C ILE A 469 48.33 41.83 13.60
N LEU A 470 47.21 41.22 14.00
CA LEU A 470 46.36 40.35 13.13
C LEU A 470 45.03 41.00 12.68
N PRO A 471 44.25 40.40 11.73
CA PRO A 471 42.99 40.95 11.15
C PRO A 471 41.90 41.33 12.18
N PRO A 472 40.85 42.12 11.84
CA PRO A 472 39.88 42.65 12.81
C PRO A 472 39.36 41.58 13.79
N LEU A 473 39.50 41.82 15.10
CA LEU A 473 39.23 40.81 16.14
C LEU A 473 37.79 40.27 16.03
N ASN A 474 36.84 41.15 15.72
CA ASN A 474 35.43 40.82 15.55
C ASN A 474 35.18 39.81 14.42
N LEU A 475 35.92 39.92 13.31
CA LEU A 475 35.78 38.97 12.19
C LEU A 475 36.30 37.59 12.58
N LEU A 476 37.46 37.54 13.25
CA LEU A 476 38.03 36.27 13.71
C LEU A 476 37.10 35.58 14.70
N ILE A 477 36.52 36.32 15.67
CA ILE A 477 35.55 35.81 16.63
C ILE A 477 34.25 35.38 15.92
N ALA A 478 33.77 36.11 14.92
CA ALA A 478 32.60 35.67 14.14
C ALA A 478 32.88 34.32 13.45
N MET A 479 34.08 34.15 12.88
CA MET A 479 34.48 32.93 12.18
C MET A 479 34.64 31.73 13.13
N THR A 480 35.04 31.93 14.39
CA THR A 480 35.09 30.84 15.38
C THR A 480 33.72 30.27 15.69
N ALA A 481 32.66 31.08 15.61
CA ALA A 481 31.29 30.64 15.79
C ALA A 481 30.66 30.11 14.48
N LEU A 482 30.87 30.81 13.36
CA LEU A 482 30.24 30.47 12.08
C LEU A 482 30.72 29.14 11.52
N MET A 483 32.03 28.89 11.48
CA MET A 483 32.54 27.70 10.80
C MET A 483 32.06 26.39 11.46
N PRO A 484 32.14 26.21 12.80
CA PRO A 484 31.57 25.04 13.46
C PRO A 484 30.05 24.94 13.32
N ALA A 485 29.33 26.06 13.30
CA ALA A 485 27.89 26.05 13.09
C ALA A 485 27.51 25.52 11.70
N TYR A 486 28.20 25.96 10.63
CA TYR A 486 28.01 25.41 9.29
C TYR A 486 28.43 23.93 9.19
N ALA A 487 29.50 23.53 9.88
CA ALA A 487 29.90 22.14 9.97
C ALA A 487 28.79 21.27 10.61
N ALA A 488 28.18 21.75 11.70
CA ALA A 488 27.07 21.08 12.37
C ALA A 488 25.81 21.00 11.48
N ILE A 489 25.49 22.06 10.73
CA ILE A 489 24.39 22.09 9.77
C ILE A 489 24.60 21.04 8.66
N LEU A 490 25.81 20.92 8.10
CA LEU A 490 26.13 19.92 7.08
C LEU A 490 26.10 18.49 7.62
N GLU A 491 26.60 18.26 8.83
CA GLU A 491 26.52 16.94 9.47
C GLU A 491 25.05 16.56 9.73
N THR A 492 24.24 17.49 10.23
CA THR A 492 22.80 17.31 10.42
C THR A 492 22.10 16.99 9.10
N TYR A 493 22.49 17.65 8.00
CA TYR A 493 21.98 17.34 6.66
C TYR A 493 22.33 15.91 6.24
N SER A 494 23.58 15.48 6.45
CA SER A 494 24.04 14.11 6.14
C SER A 494 23.25 13.05 6.89
N VAL A 495 23.06 13.25 8.20
CA VAL A 495 22.29 12.35 9.07
C VAL A 495 20.83 12.31 8.64
N ARG A 496 20.21 13.47 8.36
CA ARG A 496 18.80 13.55 7.94
C ARG A 496 18.55 12.90 6.58
N MET A 497 19.53 12.93 5.68
CA MET A 497 19.46 12.25 4.39
C MET A 497 19.71 10.74 4.49
N GLY A 498 20.24 10.24 5.62
CA GLY A 498 20.42 8.82 5.88
C GLY A 498 21.46 8.14 5.00
N PHE A 499 22.45 8.87 4.46
CA PHE A 499 23.40 8.32 3.49
C PHE A 499 24.11 7.05 3.97
N THR A 500 24.54 7.02 5.24
CA THR A 500 25.19 5.84 5.83
C THR A 500 24.29 4.61 5.80
N GLU A 501 23.02 4.78 6.15
CA GLU A 501 22.05 3.68 6.17
C GLU A 501 21.68 3.24 4.74
N HIS A 502 21.51 4.19 3.81
CA HIS A 502 21.27 3.89 2.40
C HIS A 502 22.43 3.08 1.78
N ILE A 503 23.69 3.45 2.07
CA ILE A 503 24.87 2.75 1.54
C ILE A 503 24.91 1.29 2.03
N LYS A 504 24.64 1.05 3.32
CA LYS A 504 24.56 -0.30 3.89
C LYS A 504 23.47 -1.11 3.21
N GLU A 505 22.28 -0.52 3.08
CA GLU A 505 21.10 -1.18 2.52
C GLU A 505 21.29 -1.53 1.04
N TYR A 506 21.78 -0.59 0.22
CA TYR A 506 22.12 -0.86 -1.18
C TYR A 506 23.17 -1.96 -1.32
N SER A 507 24.16 -2.01 -0.42
CA SER A 507 25.17 -3.07 -0.45
C SER A 507 24.59 -4.44 -0.09
N ARG A 508 23.66 -4.50 0.87
CA ARG A 508 22.95 -5.73 1.26
C ARG A 508 22.10 -6.25 0.11
N MET A 509 21.26 -5.38 -0.46
CA MET A 509 20.36 -5.75 -1.56
C MET A 509 21.12 -6.12 -2.81
N GLN A 510 22.20 -5.42 -3.16
CA GLN A 510 23.09 -5.82 -4.25
C GLN A 510 23.55 -7.28 -4.09
N GLY A 511 24.03 -7.65 -2.89
CA GLY A 511 24.49 -9.02 -2.63
C GLY A 511 23.38 -10.08 -2.73
N ILE A 512 22.16 -9.76 -2.28
CA ILE A 512 20.99 -10.65 -2.40
C ILE A 512 20.63 -10.88 -3.87
N PHE A 513 20.55 -9.81 -4.67
CA PHE A 513 20.23 -9.90 -6.10
C PHE A 513 21.34 -10.63 -6.88
N GLU A 514 22.62 -10.39 -6.57
CA GLU A 514 23.74 -11.13 -7.17
C GLU A 514 23.71 -12.62 -6.84
N ARG A 515 23.36 -12.98 -5.59
CA ARG A 515 23.19 -14.38 -5.18
C ARG A 515 22.01 -15.04 -5.91
N ALA A 516 20.87 -14.36 -6.00
CA ALA A 516 19.72 -14.86 -6.76
C ALA A 516 20.08 -15.09 -8.24
N ASN A 517 20.82 -14.17 -8.86
CA ASN A 517 21.29 -14.30 -10.23
C ASN A 517 22.19 -15.54 -10.43
N LYS A 518 23.07 -15.84 -9.46
CA LYS A 518 23.90 -17.06 -9.48
C LYS A 518 23.07 -18.34 -9.35
N LEU A 519 22.09 -18.36 -8.44
CA LEU A 519 21.20 -19.52 -8.26
C LEU A 519 20.34 -19.79 -9.49
N LEU A 520 19.83 -18.74 -10.15
CA LEU A 520 19.03 -18.87 -11.37
C LEU A 520 19.83 -19.48 -12.53
N LYS A 521 21.11 -19.11 -12.68
CA LYS A 521 22.00 -19.70 -13.70
C LYS A 521 22.17 -21.22 -13.54
N ASN A 522 22.12 -21.71 -12.31
CA ASN A 522 22.29 -23.13 -12.00
C ASN A 522 20.97 -23.91 -12.01
N SER A 523 19.83 -23.23 -12.07
CA SER A 523 18.49 -23.83 -12.01
C SER A 523 17.94 -24.10 -13.41
N LYS A 524 17.57 -25.35 -13.69
CA LYS A 524 17.02 -25.77 -15.00
C LYS A 524 15.51 -25.96 -14.98
N ASP A 525 14.94 -26.31 -13.83
CA ASP A 525 13.52 -26.54 -13.65
C ASP A 525 12.75 -25.25 -13.36
N VAL A 526 11.49 -25.23 -13.81
CA VAL A 526 10.57 -24.08 -13.68
C VAL A 526 10.27 -23.79 -12.21
N GLU A 527 10.04 -24.83 -11.41
CA GLU A 527 9.65 -24.69 -10.00
C GLU A 527 10.76 -24.06 -9.15
N SER A 528 12.01 -24.50 -9.31
CA SER A 528 13.15 -23.91 -8.60
C SER A 528 13.38 -22.46 -9.00
N ARG A 529 13.23 -22.12 -10.29
CA ARG A 529 13.31 -20.72 -10.75
C ARG A 529 12.24 -19.86 -10.10
N GLN A 530 10.99 -20.33 -10.12
CA GLN A 530 9.86 -19.67 -9.47
C GLN A 530 10.10 -19.49 -7.96
N ARG A 531 10.60 -20.52 -7.28
CA ARG A 531 10.95 -20.45 -5.86
C ARG A 531 12.00 -19.37 -5.57
N ILE A 532 13.03 -19.25 -6.43
CA ILE A 532 14.05 -18.21 -6.28
C ILE A 532 13.45 -16.81 -6.50
N PHE A 533 12.62 -16.61 -7.53
CA PHE A 533 11.93 -15.34 -7.75
C PHE A 533 11.00 -14.98 -6.60
N LEU A 534 10.28 -15.94 -6.04
CA LEU A 534 9.43 -15.76 -4.87
C LEU A 534 10.25 -15.31 -3.66
N MET A 535 11.35 -16.00 -3.34
CA MET A 535 12.24 -15.62 -2.23
C MET A 535 12.82 -14.22 -2.43
N LEU A 536 13.24 -13.88 -3.65
CA LEU A 536 13.77 -12.56 -3.97
C LEU A 536 12.70 -11.47 -3.83
N GLY A 537 11.47 -11.74 -4.28
CA GLY A 537 10.33 -10.84 -4.12
C GLY A 537 10.01 -10.57 -2.66
N ARG A 538 10.03 -11.60 -1.81
CA ARG A 538 9.83 -11.45 -0.35
C ARG A 538 10.89 -10.56 0.29
N GLU A 539 12.16 -10.77 -0.03
CA GLU A 539 13.25 -9.93 0.48
C GLU A 539 13.17 -8.48 -0.02
N ALA A 540 12.76 -8.26 -1.28
CA ALA A 540 12.54 -6.92 -1.82
C ALA A 540 11.38 -6.19 -1.13
N LEU A 541 10.28 -6.89 -0.82
CA LEU A 541 9.15 -6.32 -0.10
C LEU A 541 9.49 -5.99 1.36
N ARG A 542 10.26 -6.86 2.02
CA ARG A 542 10.78 -6.61 3.37
C ARG A 542 11.68 -5.38 3.41
N GLU A 543 12.59 -5.23 2.44
CA GLU A 543 13.44 -4.04 2.33
C GLU A 543 12.62 -2.76 2.11
N ASN A 544 11.65 -2.79 1.19
CA ASN A 544 10.75 -1.66 0.94
C ASN A 544 10.04 -1.22 2.23
N ALA A 545 9.60 -2.18 3.05
CA ALA A 545 8.97 -1.93 4.33
C ALA A 545 9.92 -1.32 5.36
N ASP A 546 11.14 -1.86 5.49
CA ASP A 546 12.17 -1.33 6.38
C ASP A 546 12.61 0.07 5.98
N TRP A 547 12.74 0.32 4.67
CA TRP A 547 13.00 1.64 4.11
C TRP A 547 11.91 2.64 4.52
N LEU A 548 10.64 2.27 4.39
CA LEU A 548 9.53 3.15 4.78
C LEU A 548 9.55 3.44 6.28
N LEU A 549 9.74 2.41 7.13
CA LEU A 549 9.83 2.59 8.58
C LEU A 549 11.01 3.47 8.98
N LEU A 550 12.18 3.31 8.36
CA LEU A 550 13.35 4.15 8.58
C LEU A 550 13.01 5.61 8.27
N HIS A 551 12.36 5.86 7.13
CA HIS A 551 11.99 7.22 6.73
C HIS A 551 10.86 7.78 7.59
N ARG A 552 9.96 6.99 8.17
CA ARG A 552 9.00 7.51 9.15
C ARG A 552 9.63 7.83 10.51
N LYS A 553 10.66 7.08 10.93
CA LYS A 553 11.37 7.27 12.21
C LYS A 553 12.42 8.38 12.21
N LEU A 554 13.02 8.69 11.07
CA LEU A 554 14.05 9.74 11.00
C LEU A 554 13.48 11.06 11.57
N PRO A 555 14.12 11.66 12.60
CA PRO A 555 13.56 12.74 13.38
C PRO A 555 13.10 13.87 12.46
N GLU A 556 11.85 14.28 12.63
CA GLU A 556 11.27 15.38 11.86
C GLU A 556 12.02 16.69 12.12
N GLY A 557 12.71 16.80 13.25
CA GLY A 557 13.55 17.95 13.65
C GLY A 557 12.78 19.26 13.75
N LEU A 558 11.46 19.18 13.63
CA LEU A 558 10.52 20.27 13.49
C LEU A 558 9.29 19.86 14.31
N PRO A 559 8.76 20.75 15.17
CA PRO A 559 7.61 20.43 15.99
C PRO A 559 6.43 20.04 15.10
N LYS A 560 5.78 18.91 15.44
CA LYS A 560 4.47 18.55 14.87
C LYS A 560 3.47 19.62 15.32
N GLN A 561 2.69 20.15 14.37
CA GLN A 561 1.64 21.13 14.63
C GLN A 561 0.56 20.56 15.55
#